data_AF-A0A183HBR9-F1
#
_entry.id   AF-A0A183HBR9-F1
#
_cell.length_a   1.000
_cell.length_b   1.000
_cell.length_c   1.000
_cell.angle_alpha   90.00
_cell.angle_beta   90.00
_cell.angle_gamma   90.00
#
_symmetry.space_group_name_H-M   'P 1'
#
loop_
_entity.id
_entity.type
_entity.pdbx_description
1 polymer ?
#
loop_
_entity_poly.entity_id
_entity_poly.type
_entity_poly.pdbx_seq_one_letter_code
_entity_poly.pdbx_strand_id
1 'polypeptide(L)'
;MTYFGYNALQDAHEFLIKCKGSATQCYASNIKLRISKNETTEIQSLRIAVTVEFIIRCKNCDVAMRKEEESAILSVSIHMLETSWSW
;
A
#
# COMPACT_ATOMS: atom_id res chain seq x y z
N MET A 1 15.96 1.31 -9.07
CA MET A 1 15.29 2.47 -8.44
C MET A 1 14.58 3.23 -9.55
N THR A 2 13.24 3.23 -9.58
CA THR A 2 12.49 4.03 -10.57
C THR A 2 12.77 5.51 -10.31
N TYR A 3 13.46 6.16 -11.24
CA TYR A 3 13.70 7.60 -11.19
C TYR A 3 12.51 8.28 -11.90
N PHE A 4 11.75 9.11 -11.19
CA PHE A 4 10.66 9.87 -11.80
C PHE A 4 11.30 11.00 -12.61
N GLY A 5 11.52 10.78 -13.91
CA GLY A 5 12.07 11.77 -14.82
C GLY A 5 11.05 12.86 -15.16
N TYR A 6 11.54 14.09 -15.38
CA TYR A 6 10.70 15.28 -15.57
C TYR A 6 9.79 15.27 -16.80
N ASN A 7 9.99 14.35 -17.77
CA ASN A 7 9.38 14.44 -19.11
C ASN A 7 8.61 13.19 -19.56
N ALA A 8 8.38 12.21 -18.68
CA ALA A 8 7.60 11.01 -19.00
C ALA A 8 6.31 10.97 -18.17
N LEU A 9 5.19 10.56 -18.78
CA LEU A 9 3.94 10.28 -18.06
C LEU A 9 4.20 9.21 -16.99
N GLN A 10 3.70 9.44 -15.77
CA GLN A 10 3.89 8.57 -14.61
C GLN A 10 2.56 8.08 -14.05
N ASP A 11 2.58 6.92 -13.43
CA ASP A 11 1.47 6.39 -12.66
C ASP A 11 1.37 7.11 -11.30
N ALA A 12 0.24 7.75 -11.03
CA ALA A 12 0.03 8.52 -9.80
C ALA A 12 0.01 7.63 -8.54
N HIS A 13 -0.42 6.37 -8.67
CA HIS A 13 -0.44 5.40 -7.58
C HIS A 13 0.99 4.94 -7.25
N GLU A 14 1.85 4.67 -8.24
CA GLU A 14 3.28 4.40 -8.03
C GLU A 14 3.99 5.59 -7.38
N PHE A 15 3.69 6.82 -7.83
CA PHE A 15 4.22 8.03 -7.23
C PHE A 15 3.83 8.17 -5.75
N LEU A 16 2.56 7.95 -5.42
CA LEU A 16 2.06 8.00 -4.04
C LEU A 16 2.75 6.95 -3.14
N ILE A 17 2.91 5.71 -3.61
CA ILE A 17 3.62 4.65 -2.87
C ILE A 17 5.05 5.09 -2.57
N LYS A 18 5.73 5.69 -3.55
CA LYS A 18 7.11 6.15 -3.36
C LYS A 18 7.19 7.35 -2.41
N CYS A 19 6.27 8.30 -2.47
CA CYS A 19 6.18 9.38 -1.48
C CYS A 19 5.97 8.83 -0.06
N LYS A 20 5.07 7.86 0.11
CA LYS A 20 4.87 7.17 1.40
C LYS A 20 6.13 6.44 1.85
N GLY A 21 6.76 5.64 0.99
CA GLY A 21 7.99 4.91 1.31
C GLY A 21 9.14 5.82 1.71
N SER A 22 9.36 6.92 0.98
CA SER A 22 10.38 7.92 1.31
C SER A 22 10.07 8.68 2.60
N ALA A 23 8.81 9.02 2.86
CA ALA A 23 8.39 9.58 4.13
C ALA A 23 8.64 8.60 5.28
N THR A 24 8.13 7.37 5.20
CA THR A 24 8.34 6.33 6.21
C THR A 24 9.82 6.06 6.47
N GLN A 25 10.66 6.04 5.42
CA GLN A 25 12.10 5.86 5.56
C GLN A 25 12.79 7.07 6.22
N CYS A 26 12.43 8.29 5.81
CA CYS A 26 12.94 9.53 6.42
C CYS A 26 12.54 9.62 7.90
N TYR A 27 11.30 9.28 8.23
CA TYR A 27 10.81 9.23 9.60
C TYR A 27 11.48 8.11 10.41
N ALA A 28 11.65 6.91 9.85
CA ALA A 28 12.37 5.82 10.52
C ALA A 28 13.84 6.17 10.80
N SER A 29 14.51 6.89 9.90
CA SER A 29 15.86 7.42 10.13
C SER A 29 15.91 8.53 11.17
N ASN A 30 14.90 9.42 11.21
CA ASN A 30 14.84 10.51 12.19
C ASN A 30 14.40 10.04 13.59
N ILE A 31 13.53 9.02 13.68
CA ILE A 31 13.14 8.39 14.95
C ILE A 31 14.35 7.70 15.59
N LYS A 32 15.22 7.03 14.83
CA LYS A 32 16.49 6.50 15.38
C LYS A 32 17.40 7.59 15.98
N LEU A 33 17.23 8.85 15.59
CA LEU A 33 18.01 9.98 16.08
C LEU A 33 17.34 10.79 17.20
N ARG A 34 16.02 10.65 17.42
CA ARG A 34 15.24 11.53 18.32
C ARG A 34 14.20 10.81 19.19
N ILE A 35 14.49 9.62 19.73
CA ILE A 35 13.70 9.10 20.86
C ILE A 35 14.07 9.87 22.14
N SER A 36 13.67 11.14 22.18
CA SER A 36 13.46 11.95 23.37
C SER A 36 11.95 12.07 23.53
N LYS A 37 11.41 11.24 24.43
CA LYS A 37 10.08 11.25 25.05
C LYS A 37 9.21 12.49 24.74
N ASN A 38 8.26 12.38 23.80
CA ASN A 38 6.89 12.94 23.91
C ASN A 38 6.01 12.88 22.63
N GLU A 39 6.47 12.36 21.50
CA GLU A 39 5.65 12.32 20.28
C GLU A 39 4.98 10.94 20.10
N THR A 40 3.78 10.73 20.66
CA THR A 40 3.05 9.45 20.50
C THR A 40 1.65 9.56 19.88
N THR A 41 1.11 10.76 19.64
CA THR A 41 -0.27 10.92 19.16
C THR A 41 -0.38 11.28 17.67
N GLU A 42 0.47 12.16 17.13
CA GLU A 42 0.45 12.55 15.71
C GLU A 42 1.06 11.49 14.77
N ILE A 43 1.97 10.66 15.28
CA ILE A 43 2.62 9.59 14.49
C ILE A 43 1.64 8.45 14.21
N GLN A 44 0.69 8.22 15.12
CA GLN A 44 -0.34 7.18 14.95
C GLN A 44 -1.46 7.62 14.00
N SER A 45 -1.80 8.90 13.94
CA SER A 45 -2.87 9.42 13.06
C SER A 45 -2.50 9.40 11.57
N LEU A 46 -1.21 9.32 11.22
CA LEU A 46 -0.73 9.19 9.84
C LEU A 46 -0.63 7.73 9.36
N ARG A 47 -0.82 6.74 10.24
CA ARG A 47 -0.85 5.32 9.86
C ARG A 47 -2.21 4.97 9.27
N ILE A 48 -2.39 5.23 7.98
CA ILE A 48 -3.39 4.49 7.21
C ILE A 48 -2.77 3.12 6.91
N ALA A 49 -2.96 2.17 7.83
CA ALA A 49 -2.59 0.77 7.66
C ALA A 49 -3.84 -0.07 7.89
N VAL A 50 -4.17 -0.91 6.91
CA VAL A 50 -5.22 -1.92 6.99
C VAL A 50 -4.56 -3.30 6.94
N THR A 51 -5.05 -4.24 7.74
CA THR A 51 -4.62 -5.63 7.67
C THR A 51 -5.48 -6.36 6.66
N VAL A 52 -4.84 -7.01 5.69
CA VAL A 52 -5.49 -7.84 4.67
C VAL A 52 -5.20 -9.30 4.98
N GLU A 53 -6.25 -10.09 5.16
CA GLU A 53 -6.15 -11.54 5.29
C GLU A 53 -6.27 -12.20 3.91
N PHE A 54 -5.27 -13.00 3.56
CA PHE A 54 -5.25 -13.85 2.37
C PHE A 54 -5.54 -15.29 2.77
N ILE A 55 -6.53 -15.90 2.13
CA ILE A 55 -6.88 -17.30 2.31
C ILE A 55 -6.64 -18.02 0.98
N ILE A 56 -5.60 -18.86 0.93
CA ILE A 56 -5.29 -19.68 -0.23
C ILE A 56 -5.78 -21.09 0.04
N ARG A 57 -6.75 -21.58 -0.75
CA ARG A 57 -7.33 -22.91 -0.60
C ARG A 57 -6.96 -23.80 -1.79
N CYS A 58 -6.33 -24.94 -1.51
CA CYS A 58 -6.06 -25.93 -2.54
C CYS A 58 -7.35 -26.66 -2.93
N LYS A 59 -7.71 -26.65 -4.21
CA LYS A 59 -8.94 -27.30 -4.70
C LYS A 59 -8.92 -28.83 -4.59
N ASN A 60 -7.72 -29.44 -4.56
CA ASN A 60 -7.59 -30.91 -4.63
C ASN A 60 -7.54 -31.59 -3.27
N CYS A 61 -6.91 -30.97 -2.26
CA CYS A 61 -6.76 -31.55 -0.92
C CYS A 61 -7.47 -30.76 0.17
N ASP A 62 -8.19 -29.70 -0.19
CA ASP A 62 -8.95 -28.81 0.69
C ASP A 62 -8.14 -28.10 1.80
N VAL A 63 -6.81 -28.23 1.75
CA VAL A 63 -5.91 -27.54 2.67
C VAL A 63 -5.98 -26.04 2.43
N ALA A 64 -6.18 -25.29 3.51
CA ALA A 64 -6.20 -23.83 3.52
C ALA A 64 -4.93 -23.28 4.19
N MET A 65 -4.31 -22.30 3.55
CA MET A 65 -3.23 -21.50 4.10
C MET A 65 -3.74 -20.07 4.32
N ARG A 66 -3.45 -19.50 5.49
CA ARG A 66 -3.79 -18.12 5.83
C ARG A 66 -2.53 -17.30 5.95
N LYS A 67 -2.56 -16.08 5.44
CA LYS A 67 -1.49 -15.10 5.54
C LYS A 67 -2.09 -13.74 5.80
N GLU A 68 -1.56 -13.01 6.77
CA GLU A 68 -1.91 -11.62 7.01
C GLU A 68 -0.84 -10.70 6.44
N GLU A 69 -1.24 -9.57 5.87
CA GLU A 69 -0.34 -8.54 5.36
C GLU A 69 -0.88 -7.15 5.71
N GLU A 70 -0.02 -6.28 6.24
CA GLU A 70 -0.37 -4.87 6.41
C GLU A 70 -0.21 -4.15 5.07
N SER A 71 -1.25 -3.42 4.66
CA SER A 71 -1.20 -2.56 3.47
C SER A 71 -1.69 -1.15 3.79
N ALA A 72 -1.12 -0.15 3.12
CA ALA A 72 -1.58 1.23 3.22
C ALA A 72 -2.53 1.63 2.06
N ILE A 73 -2.69 0.74 1.05
CA ILE A 73 -3.48 1.00 -0.16
C ILE A 73 -4.11 -0.32 -0.64
N LEU A 74 -5.39 -0.27 -1.02
CA LEU A 74 -6.09 -1.39 -1.65
C LEU A 74 -6.34 -1.07 -3.13
N SER A 75 -5.78 -1.87 -4.04
CA SER A 75 -6.03 -1.74 -5.48
C SER A 75 -7.31 -2.47 -5.85
N VAL A 76 -8.33 -1.74 -6.26
CA VAL A 76 -9.64 -2.30 -6.65
C VAL A 76 -9.66 -2.51 -8.16
N SER A 77 -9.87 -3.76 -8.59
CA SER A 77 -10.08 -4.07 -10.01
C SER A 77 -11.51 -3.71 -10.40
N ILE A 78 -11.66 -2.81 -11.37
CA ILE A 78 -12.96 -2.50 -11.98
C ILE A 78 -13.10 -3.37 -13.21
N HIS A 79 -14.00 -4.34 -13.16
CA HIS A 79 -14.36 -5.12 -14.34
C HIS A 79 -15.30 -4.29 -15.22
N MET A 80 -14.91 -4.00 -16.46
CA MET A 80 -15.84 -3.43 -17.43
C MET A 80 -16.94 -4.47 -17.70
N LEU A 81 -18.18 -4.15 -17.31
CA LEU A 81 -19.33 -4.88 -17.82
C LEU A 81 -19.41 -4.54 -19.31
N GLU A 82 -19.43 -5.56 -20.17
CA GLU A 82 -19.68 -5.37 -21.60
C GLU A 82 -21.02 -4.65 -21.77
N THR A 83 -20.96 -3.34 -21.99
CA THR A 83 -22.12 -2.54 -22.30
C THR A 83 -22.49 -2.80 -23.75
N SER A 84 -23.42 -3.73 -23.99
CA SER A 84 -24.06 -3.93 -25.30
C SER A 84 -24.98 -2.74 -25.61
N TRP A 85 -24.40 -1.64 -26.10
CA TRP A 85 -25.18 -0.53 -26.62
C TRP A 85 -25.41 -0.79 -28.11
N SER A 86 -26.59 -1.27 -28.47
CA SER A 86 -27.09 -1.19 -29.84
C SER A 86 -27.62 0.23 -30.06
N TRP A 87 -27.02 0.92 -31.03
CA TRP A 87 -27.40 2.27 -31.47
C TRP A 87 -28.83 2.31 -32.00
#